data_AF-A0A2E3NM81-F1
#
_entry.id   AF-A0A2E3NM81-F1
#
_cell.length_a   1.000
_cell.length_b   1.000
_cell.length_c   1.000
_cell.angle_alpha   90.00
_cell.angle_beta   90.00
_cell.angle_gamma   90.00
#
_symmetry.space_group_name_H-M   'P 1'
#
loop_
_entity.id
_entity.type
_entity.pdbx_description
1 polymer ?
#
loop_
_entity_poly.entity_id
_entity_poly.type
_entity_poly.pdbx_seq_one_letter_code
_entity_poly.pdbx_strand_id
1 'polypeptide(L)'
;MRITQSMLVRVGIDQLGAQRNRLARTQEMAATGLRINRPSDDPADYRRVLFLKDASTQTGRFLRSIDLARTRLRTTEEALSGAAEVMSRARELAIEAASDATNGGEDTRDVLKTELAHLFEELASFANVRAPGGGYVFSGLASDQPAFSVTGAFGTGTVPTVTFTGDASAIEVEIDDGVYIEVTRDGSAAFQGANDAFVALSRLWTAIDEGNNSEVTNAHTDIDNSFDHLVLERTVLGGADRKADSFEERLRVQEQNLASQISFLEDADAFEVYSDLTAQEAGLQASLQVNARLIQPTLLNYLYRSRRQRPPADRATSNLQGNDMLVLTRRHGESVRIGPDVRVTVVASTGGQVRIAIDAPEEVGIFREEIFERVASANVEAAGVSKSMLSDLAQVEKRATAGSGGMAQAVGRNER
;
A
#
# COMPACT_ATOMS: atom_id res chain seq x y z
N MET A 1 22.20 -55.86 -12.09
CA MET A 1 21.41 -55.37 -13.24
C MET A 1 22.30 -54.52 -14.14
N ARG A 2 22.19 -54.65 -15.47
CA ARG A 2 22.92 -53.80 -16.42
C ARG A 2 22.09 -52.55 -16.72
N ILE A 3 22.67 -51.37 -16.54
CA ILE A 3 22.06 -50.10 -16.94
C ILE A 3 22.07 -50.04 -18.47
N THR A 4 20.91 -49.87 -19.09
CA THR A 4 20.78 -49.75 -20.55
C THR A 4 20.79 -48.28 -20.98
N GLN A 5 21.15 -48.01 -22.25
CA GLN A 5 21.07 -46.66 -22.82
C GLN A 5 19.67 -46.05 -22.67
N SER A 6 18.62 -46.86 -22.79
CA SER A 6 17.22 -46.44 -22.56
C SER A 6 16.94 -46.04 -21.11
N MET A 7 17.57 -46.68 -20.11
CA MET A 7 17.46 -46.27 -18.72
C MET A 7 18.18 -44.94 -18.45
N LEU A 8 19.37 -44.72 -19.04
CA LEU A 8 20.09 -43.45 -18.89
C LEU A 8 19.32 -42.27 -19.50
N VAL A 9 18.74 -42.47 -20.69
CA VAL A 9 17.91 -41.45 -21.35
C VAL A 9 16.66 -41.14 -20.51
N ARG A 10 16.00 -42.15 -19.93
CA ARG A 10 14.82 -41.95 -19.09
C ARG A 10 15.14 -41.18 -17.82
N VAL A 11 16.23 -41.53 -17.13
CA VAL A 11 16.72 -40.80 -15.95
C VAL A 11 17.03 -39.34 -16.30
N GLY A 12 17.65 -39.08 -17.46
CA GLY A 12 17.91 -37.73 -17.93
C GLY A 12 16.64 -36.91 -18.18
N ILE A 13 15.62 -37.51 -18.79
CA ILE A 13 14.31 -36.88 -19.02
C ILE A 13 13.58 -36.60 -17.70
N ASP A 14 13.57 -37.56 -16.77
CA ASP A 14 12.96 -37.40 -15.45
C ASP A 14 13.64 -36.28 -14.66
N GLN A 15 14.97 -36.18 -14.74
CA GLN A 15 15.75 -35.11 -14.13
C GLN A 15 15.47 -33.74 -14.77
N LEU A 16 15.35 -33.67 -16.10
CA LEU A 16 14.94 -32.44 -16.80
C LEU A 16 13.53 -32.01 -16.41
N GLY A 17 12.60 -32.96 -16.27
CA GLY A 17 11.25 -32.71 -15.77
C GLY A 17 11.28 -32.12 -14.35
N ALA A 18 12.08 -32.69 -13.45
CA ALA A 18 12.25 -32.18 -12.09
C ALA A 18 12.88 -30.77 -12.05
N GLN A 19 13.90 -30.50 -12.87
CA GLN A 19 14.52 -29.17 -12.99
C GLN A 19 13.54 -28.14 -13.55
N ARG A 20 12.78 -28.49 -14.59
CA ARG A 20 11.76 -27.61 -15.17
C ARG A 20 10.66 -27.27 -14.17
N ASN A 21 10.25 -28.22 -13.34
CA ASN A 21 9.26 -27.99 -12.28
C ASN A 21 9.80 -27.11 -11.14
N ARG A 22 11.10 -27.18 -10.83
CA ARG A 22 11.73 -26.25 -9.87
C ARG A 22 11.80 -24.85 -10.46
N LEU A 23 12.26 -24.71 -11.70
CA LEU A 23 12.33 -23.44 -12.42
C LEU A 23 10.95 -22.77 -12.49
N ALA A 24 9.91 -23.52 -12.84
CA ALA A 24 8.54 -23.00 -12.88
C ALA A 24 8.07 -22.45 -11.52
N ARG A 25 8.46 -23.09 -10.40
CA ARG A 25 8.15 -22.60 -9.06
C ARG A 25 8.93 -21.35 -8.69
N THR A 26 10.23 -21.31 -8.96
CA THR A 26 11.04 -20.12 -8.67
C THR A 26 10.63 -18.94 -9.58
N GLN A 27 10.23 -19.21 -10.83
CA GLN A 27 9.60 -18.21 -11.71
C GLN A 27 8.28 -17.70 -11.14
N GLU A 28 7.44 -18.57 -10.59
CA GLU A 28 6.19 -18.17 -9.93
C GLU A 28 6.47 -17.30 -8.69
N MET A 29 7.43 -17.68 -7.83
CA MET A 29 7.85 -16.87 -6.68
C MET A 29 8.42 -15.51 -7.14
N ALA A 30 9.22 -15.48 -8.20
CA ALA A 30 9.78 -14.26 -8.76
C ALA A 30 8.70 -13.34 -9.36
N ALA A 31 7.64 -13.91 -9.92
CA ALA A 31 6.53 -13.16 -10.51
C ALA A 31 5.53 -12.64 -9.46
N THR A 32 5.25 -13.44 -8.44
CA THR A 32 4.28 -13.11 -7.38
C THR A 32 4.89 -12.32 -6.23
N GLY A 33 6.20 -12.45 -6.00
CA GLY A 33 6.88 -11.95 -4.82
C GLY A 33 6.59 -12.76 -3.56
N LEU A 34 5.83 -13.86 -3.66
CA LEU A 34 5.40 -14.67 -2.54
C LEU A 34 6.15 -16.00 -2.52
N ARG A 35 6.64 -16.38 -1.35
CA ARG A 35 7.22 -17.70 -1.07
C ARG A 35 6.14 -18.77 -1.03
N ILE A 36 4.95 -18.44 -0.51
CA ILE A 36 3.83 -19.37 -0.38
C ILE A 36 2.65 -18.89 -1.22
N ASN A 37 2.44 -19.51 -2.39
CA ASN A 37 1.31 -19.20 -3.26
C ASN A 37 0.13 -20.16 -3.03
N ARG A 38 0.42 -21.40 -2.61
CA ARG A 38 -0.56 -22.49 -2.55
C ARG A 38 -0.42 -23.26 -1.24
N PRO A 39 -1.50 -23.90 -0.75
CA PRO A 39 -1.42 -24.78 0.43
C PRO A 39 -0.42 -25.94 0.28
N SER A 40 -0.11 -26.34 -0.96
CA SER A 40 0.84 -27.40 -1.27
C SER A 40 2.31 -27.00 -1.07
N ASP A 41 2.62 -25.71 -1.05
CA ASP A 41 4.00 -25.22 -0.97
C ASP A 41 4.52 -25.33 0.47
N ASP A 42 3.71 -24.89 1.44
CA ASP A 42 3.93 -25.13 2.87
C ASP A 42 2.58 -25.16 3.62
N PRO A 43 2.02 -26.34 3.95
CA PRO A 43 0.71 -26.42 4.59
C PRO A 43 0.70 -25.89 6.03
N ALA A 44 1.84 -25.87 6.72
CA ALA A 44 1.91 -25.42 8.11
C ALA A 44 1.90 -23.89 8.19
N ASP A 45 2.77 -23.24 7.41
CA ASP A 45 2.87 -21.78 7.35
C ASP A 45 1.66 -21.17 6.63
N TYR A 46 1.16 -21.81 5.56
CA TYR A 46 -0.02 -21.32 4.84
C TYR A 46 -1.24 -21.19 5.76
N ARG A 47 -1.48 -22.18 6.63
CA ARG A 47 -2.56 -22.11 7.62
C ARG A 47 -2.39 -20.92 8.56
N ARG A 48 -1.16 -20.63 8.99
CA ARG A 48 -0.88 -19.49 9.87
C ARG A 48 -1.12 -18.17 9.15
N VAL A 49 -0.66 -18.04 7.91
CA VAL A 49 -0.92 -16.86 7.06
C VAL A 49 -2.42 -16.64 6.87
N LEU A 50 -3.21 -17.69 6.64
CA LEU A 50 -4.66 -17.57 6.52
C LEU A 50 -5.31 -16.98 7.78
N PHE A 51 -4.95 -17.47 8.97
CA PHE A 51 -5.47 -16.91 10.22
C PHE A 51 -5.06 -15.44 10.42
N LEU A 52 -3.82 -15.08 10.06
CA LEU A 52 -3.35 -13.70 10.15
C LEU A 52 -4.07 -12.78 9.15
N LYS A 53 -4.34 -13.25 7.94
CA LYS A 53 -5.12 -12.50 6.92
C LYS A 53 -6.57 -12.30 7.34
N ASP A 54 -7.18 -13.30 7.93
CA ASP A 54 -8.54 -13.18 8.48
C ASP A 54 -8.58 -12.14 9.61
N ALA A 55 -7.64 -12.24 10.57
CA ALA A 55 -7.49 -11.24 11.63
C ALA A 55 -7.22 -9.83 11.07
N SER A 56 -6.37 -9.69 10.06
CA SER A 56 -6.11 -8.40 9.41
C SER A 56 -7.35 -7.84 8.72
N THR A 57 -8.12 -8.71 8.06
CA THR A 57 -9.40 -8.32 7.43
C THR A 57 -10.40 -7.86 8.47
N GLN A 58 -10.48 -8.54 9.61
CA GLN A 58 -11.34 -8.17 10.74
C GLN A 58 -10.91 -6.82 11.34
N THR A 59 -9.63 -6.62 11.64
CA THR A 59 -9.08 -5.34 12.10
C THR A 59 -9.39 -4.21 11.11
N GLY A 60 -9.24 -4.45 9.80
CA GLY A 60 -9.59 -3.47 8.78
C GLY A 60 -11.09 -3.14 8.73
N ARG A 61 -11.98 -4.08 9.05
CA ARG A 61 -13.43 -3.80 9.20
C ARG A 61 -13.68 -2.89 10.40
N PHE A 62 -13.06 -3.16 11.54
CA PHE A 62 -13.18 -2.33 12.73
C PHE A 62 -12.65 -0.91 12.51
N LEU A 63 -11.51 -0.74 11.83
CA LEU A 63 -10.98 0.59 11.48
C LEU A 63 -11.97 1.40 10.63
N ARG A 64 -12.62 0.78 9.63
CA ARG A 64 -13.68 1.45 8.84
C ARG A 64 -14.93 1.76 9.68
N SER A 65 -15.28 0.87 10.61
CA SER A 65 -16.38 1.08 11.55
C SER A 65 -16.13 2.26 12.48
N ILE A 66 -14.89 2.38 12.99
CA ILE A 66 -14.45 3.53 13.81
C ILE A 66 -14.50 4.82 13.00
N ASP A 67 -14.00 4.83 11.76
CA ASP A 67 -14.04 6.03 10.91
C ASP A 67 -15.48 6.53 10.67
N LEU A 68 -16.42 5.60 10.43
CA LEU A 68 -17.85 5.90 10.33
C LEU A 68 -18.39 6.49 11.64
N ALA A 69 -18.06 5.85 12.78
CA ALA A 69 -18.48 6.29 14.11
C ALA A 69 -17.97 7.71 14.40
N ARG A 70 -16.69 7.99 14.14
CA ARG A 70 -16.05 9.29 14.37
C ARG A 70 -16.62 10.39 13.49
N THR A 71 -16.88 10.10 12.22
CA THR A 71 -17.50 11.06 11.31
C THR A 71 -18.85 11.51 11.85
N ARG A 72 -19.65 10.57 12.36
CA ARG A 72 -20.94 10.89 12.99
C ARG A 72 -20.77 11.64 14.31
N LEU A 73 -19.89 11.18 15.21
CA LEU A 73 -19.61 11.85 16.49
C LEU A 73 -19.14 13.30 16.30
N ARG A 74 -18.26 13.58 15.33
CA ARG A 74 -17.84 14.96 15.03
C ARG A 74 -19.00 15.83 14.59
N THR A 75 -19.87 15.32 13.70
CA THR A 75 -21.04 16.09 13.26
C THR A 75 -22.04 16.34 14.40
N THR A 76 -22.17 15.40 15.36
CA THR A 76 -22.97 15.61 16.58
C THR A 76 -22.35 16.70 17.47
N GLU A 77 -21.03 16.67 17.66
CA GLU A 77 -20.28 17.57 18.53
C GLU A 77 -20.29 19.01 18.00
N GLU A 78 -20.06 19.17 16.69
CA GLU A 78 -20.11 20.46 16.01
C GLU A 78 -21.49 21.11 16.14
N ALA A 79 -22.57 20.33 15.98
CA ALA A 79 -23.92 20.85 16.12
C ALA A 79 -24.28 21.22 17.56
N LEU A 80 -23.83 20.45 18.56
CA LEU A 80 -24.00 20.83 19.97
C LEU A 80 -23.15 22.05 20.35
N SER A 81 -21.94 22.18 19.77
CA SER A 81 -21.10 23.37 19.97
C SER A 81 -21.79 24.61 19.42
N GLY A 82 -22.30 24.55 18.19
CA GLY A 82 -23.08 25.64 17.59
C GLY A 82 -24.33 25.99 18.40
N ALA A 83 -25.07 24.98 18.88
CA ALA A 83 -26.21 25.19 19.76
C ALA A 83 -25.82 25.87 21.09
N ALA A 84 -24.70 25.47 21.70
CA ALA A 84 -24.19 26.10 22.92
C ALA A 84 -23.76 27.57 22.68
N GLU A 85 -23.19 27.89 21.51
CA GLU A 85 -22.87 29.25 21.10
C GLU A 85 -24.14 30.11 20.97
N VAL A 86 -25.20 29.58 20.34
CA VAL A 86 -26.51 30.23 20.26
C VAL A 86 -27.07 30.54 21.66
N MET A 87 -27.02 29.56 22.57
CA MET A 87 -27.47 29.77 23.96
C MET A 87 -26.59 30.78 24.71
N SER A 88 -25.29 30.86 24.38
CA SER A 88 -24.41 31.89 24.92
C SER A 88 -24.80 33.28 24.46
N ARG A 89 -25.14 33.45 23.18
CA ARG A 89 -25.66 34.71 22.68
C ARG A 89 -27.01 35.07 23.30
N ALA A 90 -27.87 34.08 23.53
CA ALA A 90 -29.14 34.30 24.22
C ALA A 90 -28.96 34.76 25.69
N ARG A 91 -27.92 34.29 26.40
CA ARG A 91 -27.58 34.82 27.74
C ARG A 91 -27.21 36.29 27.69
N GLU A 92 -26.41 36.70 26.72
CA GLU A 92 -26.02 38.11 26.54
C GLU A 92 -27.25 38.98 26.33
N LEU A 93 -28.16 38.56 25.44
CA LEU A 93 -29.43 39.24 25.20
C LEU A 93 -30.35 39.24 26.43
N ALA A 94 -30.33 38.19 27.25
CA ALA A 94 -31.09 38.14 28.50
C ALA A 94 -30.58 39.17 29.52
N ILE A 95 -29.27 39.36 29.63
CA ILE A 95 -28.64 40.36 30.51
C ILE A 95 -28.94 41.78 30.00
N GLU A 96 -28.86 41.99 28.68
CA GLU A 96 -29.25 43.24 28.03
C GLU A 96 -30.73 43.54 28.29
N ALA A 97 -31.62 42.58 28.04
CA ALA A 97 -33.05 42.70 28.30
C ALA A 97 -33.37 42.95 29.78
N ALA A 98 -32.66 42.33 30.72
CA ALA A 98 -32.86 42.57 32.15
C ALA A 98 -32.47 44.01 32.55
N SER A 99 -31.47 44.58 31.87
CA SER A 99 -31.01 45.96 32.10
C SER A 99 -31.95 46.98 31.43
N ASP A 100 -32.35 46.71 30.18
CA ASP A 100 -33.15 47.60 29.34
C ASP A 100 -34.66 47.49 29.56
N ALA A 101 -35.20 46.41 30.12
CA ALA A 101 -36.63 46.35 30.43
C ALA A 101 -37.06 47.43 31.45
N THR A 102 -36.10 48.03 32.16
CA THR A 102 -36.33 49.17 33.06
C THR A 102 -36.26 50.55 32.37
N ASN A 103 -35.63 50.67 31.19
CA ASN A 103 -35.29 51.97 30.55
C ASN A 103 -35.55 52.06 29.02
N GLY A 104 -35.72 50.93 28.33
CA GLY A 104 -35.84 50.81 26.88
C GLY A 104 -37.28 51.00 26.41
N GLY A 105 -37.43 51.84 25.38
CA GLY A 105 -38.68 52.00 24.64
C GLY A 105 -39.09 50.69 23.94
N GLU A 106 -40.30 50.68 23.41
CA GLU A 106 -40.88 49.53 22.67
C GLU A 106 -39.95 49.09 21.51
N ASP A 107 -39.35 50.05 20.81
CA ASP A 107 -38.41 49.83 19.70
C ASP A 107 -37.20 48.96 20.09
N THR A 108 -36.61 49.16 21.28
CA THR A 108 -35.44 48.37 21.72
C THR A 108 -35.82 46.91 21.99
N ARG A 109 -36.99 46.68 22.57
CA ARG A 109 -37.48 45.31 22.84
C ARG A 109 -37.80 44.58 21.54
N ASP A 110 -38.32 45.27 20.54
CA ASP A 110 -38.58 44.67 19.23
C ASP A 110 -37.31 44.23 18.50
N VAL A 111 -36.21 44.98 18.63
CA VAL A 111 -34.89 44.57 18.11
C VAL A 111 -34.41 43.29 18.81
N LEU A 112 -34.45 43.24 20.14
CA LEU A 112 -34.03 42.07 20.91
C LEU A 112 -34.89 40.83 20.59
N LYS A 113 -36.21 41.01 20.47
CA LYS A 113 -37.14 39.93 20.07
C LYS A 113 -36.83 39.39 18.68
N THR A 114 -36.48 40.26 17.73
CA THR A 114 -36.12 39.85 16.37
C THR A 114 -34.83 39.03 16.37
N GLU A 115 -33.82 39.46 17.13
CA GLU A 115 -32.57 38.69 17.29
C GLU A 115 -32.82 37.33 17.95
N LEU A 116 -33.64 37.26 19.01
CA LEU A 116 -34.01 35.99 19.65
C LEU A 116 -34.77 35.05 18.70
N ALA A 117 -35.61 35.58 17.81
CA ALA A 117 -36.28 34.78 16.80
C ALA A 117 -35.28 34.17 15.81
N HIS A 118 -34.27 34.91 15.38
CA HIS A 118 -33.19 34.38 14.53
C HIS A 118 -32.34 33.33 15.25
N LEU A 119 -31.98 33.56 16.52
CA LEU A 119 -31.25 32.58 17.32
C LEU A 119 -32.07 31.28 17.50
N PHE A 120 -33.38 31.38 17.64
CA PHE A 120 -34.25 30.21 17.72
C PHE A 120 -34.26 29.41 16.41
N GLU A 121 -34.35 30.08 15.26
CA GLU A 121 -34.25 29.44 13.94
C GLU A 121 -32.88 28.76 13.75
N GLU A 122 -31.81 29.43 14.19
CA GLU A 122 -30.45 28.90 14.17
C GLU A 122 -30.30 27.65 15.06
N LEU A 123 -30.83 27.69 16.29
CA LEU A 123 -30.86 26.53 17.19
C LEU A 123 -31.62 25.35 16.56
N ALA A 124 -32.77 25.62 15.94
CA ALA A 124 -33.56 24.59 15.25
C ALA A 124 -32.82 24.01 14.05
N SER A 125 -31.96 24.79 13.39
CA SER A 125 -31.11 24.32 12.30
C SER A 125 -30.02 23.35 12.79
N PHE A 126 -29.37 23.64 13.93
CA PHE A 126 -28.40 22.74 14.55
C PHE A 126 -29.05 21.46 15.06
N ALA A 127 -30.24 21.55 15.66
CA ALA A 127 -31.00 20.40 16.12
C ALA A 127 -31.46 19.49 14.96
N ASN A 128 -31.56 20.03 13.74
CA ASN A 128 -31.89 19.32 12.51
C ASN A 128 -30.69 19.19 11.55
N VAL A 129 -29.47 19.15 12.07
CA VAL A 129 -28.27 18.93 11.25
C VAL A 129 -28.30 17.54 10.59
N ARG A 130 -27.70 17.45 9.40
CA ARG A 130 -27.57 16.20 8.64
C ARG A 130 -26.12 15.73 8.62
N ALA A 131 -25.93 14.42 8.73
CA ALA A 131 -24.61 13.82 8.56
C ALA A 131 -24.18 13.82 7.08
N PRO A 132 -22.87 13.82 6.77
CA PRO A 132 -22.35 13.73 5.40
C PRO A 132 -22.81 12.48 4.63
N GLY A 133 -23.14 11.40 5.34
CA GLY A 133 -23.70 10.15 4.77
C GLY A 133 -25.21 10.18 4.53
N GLY A 134 -25.87 11.32 4.75
CA GLY A 134 -27.31 11.44 4.78
C GLY A 134 -27.90 11.15 6.17
N GLY A 135 -29.16 11.52 6.32
CA GLY A 135 -29.91 11.35 7.55
C GLY A 135 -29.65 12.39 8.63
N TYR A 136 -30.63 12.58 9.51
CA TYR A 136 -30.56 13.52 10.62
C TYR A 136 -29.85 12.92 11.83
N VAL A 137 -28.91 13.69 12.39
CA VAL A 137 -28.00 13.20 13.42
C VAL A 137 -28.72 12.93 14.75
N PHE A 138 -29.68 13.79 15.10
CA PHE A 138 -30.44 13.75 16.37
C PHE A 138 -31.79 13.03 16.28
N SER A 139 -32.10 12.41 15.14
CA SER A 139 -33.39 11.71 14.91
C SER A 139 -33.40 10.24 15.36
N GLY A 140 -32.29 9.76 15.95
CA GLY A 140 -32.11 8.35 16.29
C GLY A 140 -32.12 7.44 15.06
N LEU A 141 -32.90 6.36 15.13
CA LEU A 141 -33.11 5.43 14.01
C LEU A 141 -34.02 6.00 12.91
N ALA A 142 -34.79 7.04 13.19
CA ALA A 142 -35.68 7.70 12.23
C ALA A 142 -34.91 8.68 11.33
N SER A 143 -33.83 8.22 10.70
CA SER A 143 -32.87 9.06 9.97
C SER A 143 -33.46 9.84 8.79
N ASP A 144 -34.57 9.39 8.21
CA ASP A 144 -35.17 9.97 7.01
C ASP A 144 -36.07 11.19 7.29
N GLN A 145 -36.33 11.51 8.56
CA GLN A 145 -37.19 12.63 8.96
C GLN A 145 -36.42 13.61 9.86
N PRO A 146 -36.77 14.91 9.83
CA PRO A 146 -36.19 15.87 10.76
C PRO A 146 -36.45 15.43 12.21
N ALA A 147 -35.48 15.66 13.08
CA ALA A 147 -35.57 15.32 14.50
C ALA A 147 -36.63 16.19 15.20
N PHE A 148 -36.71 17.47 14.80
CA PHE A 148 -37.62 18.44 15.37
C PHE A 148 -38.49 19.10 14.31
N SER A 149 -39.79 19.13 14.57
CA SER A 149 -40.77 19.89 13.81
C SER A 149 -41.15 21.16 14.57
N VAL A 150 -40.92 22.32 13.96
CA VAL A 150 -41.31 23.63 14.47
C VAL A 150 -42.67 24.00 13.87
N THR A 151 -43.67 24.26 14.71
CA THR A 151 -45.01 24.70 14.30
C THR A 151 -45.30 26.09 14.88
N GLY A 152 -45.75 27.00 14.03
CA GLY A 152 -46.01 28.40 14.40
C GLY A 152 -44.82 29.32 14.12
N ALA A 153 -44.97 30.59 14.47
CA ALA A 153 -43.94 31.61 14.36
C ALA A 153 -44.04 32.57 15.55
N PHE A 154 -42.97 33.30 15.84
CA PHE A 154 -43.02 34.38 16.81
C PHE A 154 -43.98 35.48 16.33
N GLY A 155 -44.90 35.86 17.20
CA GLY A 155 -45.88 36.91 16.97
C GLY A 155 -46.51 37.35 18.28
N THR A 156 -47.32 38.40 18.27
CA THR A 156 -47.91 38.97 19.49
C THR A 156 -48.61 37.90 20.34
N GLY A 157 -48.06 37.58 21.50
CA GLY A 157 -48.55 36.53 22.40
C GLY A 157 -48.52 35.09 21.85
N THR A 158 -47.80 34.83 20.75
CA THR A 158 -47.67 33.50 20.13
C THR A 158 -46.20 33.14 19.96
N VAL A 159 -45.81 31.99 20.53
CA VAL A 159 -44.47 31.42 20.35
C VAL A 159 -44.53 30.12 19.53
N PRO A 160 -43.49 29.83 18.73
CA PRO A 160 -43.41 28.56 18.02
C PRO A 160 -43.31 27.39 19.00
N THR A 161 -44.00 26.30 18.71
CA THR A 161 -43.92 25.05 19.48
C THR A 161 -43.01 24.07 18.75
N VAL A 162 -42.05 23.49 19.48
CA VAL A 162 -41.12 22.49 18.96
C VAL A 162 -41.54 21.11 19.43
N THR A 163 -41.75 20.20 18.49
CA THR A 163 -42.10 18.81 18.77
C THR A 163 -41.00 17.89 18.28
N PHE A 164 -40.57 16.96 19.13
CA PHE A 164 -39.66 15.91 18.73
C PHE A 164 -40.41 14.86 17.92
N THR A 165 -39.98 14.65 16.68
CA THR A 165 -40.54 13.66 15.74
C THR A 165 -39.56 12.52 15.44
N GLY A 166 -38.39 12.54 16.09
CA GLY A 166 -37.38 11.49 15.99
C GLY A 166 -37.67 10.27 16.86
N ASP A 167 -36.72 9.35 16.87
CA ASP A 167 -36.69 8.18 17.74
C ASP A 167 -35.60 8.34 18.81
N ALA A 168 -35.88 7.89 20.04
CA ALA A 168 -34.96 8.00 21.18
C ALA A 168 -33.93 6.85 21.24
N SER A 169 -33.92 5.94 20.26
CA SER A 169 -33.00 4.81 20.25
C SER A 169 -31.58 5.24 19.88
N ALA A 170 -30.62 4.76 20.67
CA ALA A 170 -29.20 4.89 20.39
C ALA A 170 -28.77 3.99 19.22
N ILE A 171 -27.92 4.53 18.34
CA ILE A 171 -27.19 3.77 17.34
C ILE A 171 -25.85 3.37 17.94
N GLU A 172 -25.65 2.07 18.06
CA GLU A 172 -24.39 1.48 18.51
C GLU A 172 -23.60 0.97 17.32
N VAL A 173 -22.30 1.27 17.31
CA VAL A 173 -21.36 0.79 16.30
C VAL A 173 -20.34 -0.12 16.98
N GLU A 174 -20.20 -1.32 16.45
CA GLU A 174 -19.17 -2.25 16.89
C GLU A 174 -17.80 -1.79 16.37
N ILE A 175 -16.86 -1.57 17.28
CA ILE A 175 -15.53 -1.04 16.98
C ILE A 175 -14.39 -2.01 17.31
N ASP A 176 -14.69 -3.09 18.01
CA ASP A 176 -13.81 -4.22 18.31
C ASP A 176 -14.68 -5.41 18.71
N ASP A 177 -14.09 -6.59 18.87
CA ASP A 177 -14.81 -7.83 19.21
C ASP A 177 -15.64 -7.66 20.50
N GLY A 178 -16.96 -7.54 20.35
CA GLY A 178 -17.89 -7.33 21.46
C GLY A 178 -17.82 -5.94 22.12
N VAL A 179 -17.15 -4.97 21.51
CA VAL A 179 -17.07 -3.59 22.01
C VAL A 179 -17.87 -2.66 21.13
N TYR A 180 -18.87 -2.03 21.74
CA TYR A 180 -19.75 -1.07 21.09
C TYR A 180 -19.48 0.36 21.58
N ILE A 181 -19.67 1.31 20.68
CA ILE A 181 -19.73 2.74 20.99
C ILE A 181 -21.06 3.28 20.50
N GLU A 182 -21.73 4.02 21.38
CA GLU A 182 -22.89 4.84 21.04
C GLU A 182 -22.44 6.06 20.25
N VAL A 183 -22.95 6.22 19.02
CA VAL A 183 -22.53 7.28 18.08
C VAL A 183 -23.59 8.37 17.88
N THR A 184 -24.73 8.24 18.55
CA THR A 184 -25.84 9.18 18.50
C THR A 184 -26.21 9.63 19.88
N ARG A 185 -26.69 10.86 20.00
CA ARG A 185 -27.54 11.24 21.11
C ARG A 185 -28.96 11.48 20.66
N ASP A 186 -29.88 11.07 21.52
CA ASP A 186 -31.29 11.39 21.39
C ASP A 186 -31.46 12.91 21.37
N GLY A 187 -32.05 13.42 20.29
CA GLY A 187 -32.30 14.85 20.15
C GLY A 187 -33.14 15.40 21.28
N SER A 188 -34.18 14.67 21.71
CA SER A 188 -35.05 15.11 22.80
C SER A 188 -34.28 15.20 24.12
N ALA A 189 -33.45 14.21 24.42
CA ALA A 189 -32.56 14.28 25.58
C ALA A 189 -31.55 15.43 25.47
N ALA A 190 -31.00 15.69 24.28
CA ALA A 190 -29.98 16.72 24.08
C ALA A 190 -30.51 18.16 24.14
N PHE A 191 -31.67 18.44 23.54
CA PHE A 191 -32.21 19.80 23.40
C PHE A 191 -33.46 20.08 24.26
N GLN A 192 -34.23 19.04 24.62
CA GLN A 192 -35.50 19.14 25.35
C GLN A 192 -35.50 18.35 26.67
N GLY A 193 -34.32 18.07 27.24
CA GLY A 193 -34.17 17.22 28.41
C GLY A 193 -34.78 17.81 29.70
N ALA A 194 -34.08 17.71 30.83
CA ALA A 194 -34.53 18.37 32.06
C ALA A 194 -34.63 19.90 31.90
N ASN A 195 -33.82 20.47 30.99
CA ASN A 195 -33.79 21.88 30.63
C ASN A 195 -33.98 21.99 29.12
N ASP A 196 -35.15 22.46 28.67
CA ASP A 196 -35.47 22.60 27.26
C ASP A 196 -34.98 23.95 26.72
N ALA A 197 -34.03 23.89 25.79
CA ALA A 197 -33.40 25.06 25.19
C ALA A 197 -34.38 25.89 24.33
N PHE A 198 -35.32 25.24 23.64
CA PHE A 198 -36.33 25.93 22.84
C PHE A 198 -37.34 26.64 23.73
N VAL A 199 -37.77 25.99 24.81
CA VAL A 199 -38.66 26.60 25.80
C VAL A 199 -37.97 27.79 26.47
N ALA A 200 -36.70 27.66 26.87
CA ALA A 200 -35.94 28.74 27.48
C ALA A 200 -35.88 30.01 26.59
N LEU A 201 -35.59 29.85 25.29
CA LEU A 201 -35.60 30.96 24.33
C LEU A 201 -37.00 31.56 24.14
N SER A 202 -38.02 30.72 23.99
CA SER A 202 -39.40 31.19 23.81
C SER A 202 -39.95 31.91 25.04
N ARG A 203 -39.54 31.49 26.24
CA ARG A 203 -39.88 32.13 27.51
C ARG A 203 -39.22 33.50 27.63
N LEU A 204 -37.94 33.62 27.26
CA LEU A 204 -37.26 34.92 27.22
C LEU A 204 -37.94 35.88 26.24
N TRP A 205 -38.28 35.41 25.04
CA TRP A 205 -39.00 36.20 24.04
C TRP A 205 -40.33 36.72 24.59
N THR A 206 -41.12 35.83 25.23
CA THR A 206 -42.42 36.19 25.83
C THR A 206 -42.26 37.18 26.98
N ALA A 207 -41.26 36.98 27.84
CA ALA A 207 -40.99 37.88 28.96
C ALA A 207 -40.62 39.30 28.50
N ILE A 208 -39.92 39.42 27.37
CA ILE A 208 -39.58 40.72 26.75
C ILE A 208 -40.84 41.35 26.10
N ASP A 209 -41.69 40.55 25.46
CA ASP A 209 -42.96 41.01 24.86
C ASP A 209 -43.92 41.56 25.93
N GLU A 210 -44.03 40.86 27.06
CA GLU A 210 -44.86 41.27 28.21
C GLU A 210 -44.21 42.37 29.07
N GLY A 211 -42.91 42.63 28.91
CA GLY A 211 -42.16 43.60 29.71
C GLY A 211 -42.04 43.20 31.19
N ASN A 212 -41.93 41.89 31.50
CA ASN A 212 -41.89 41.36 32.86
C ASN A 212 -40.46 40.99 33.30
N ASN A 213 -39.78 41.88 34.03
CA ASN A 213 -38.40 41.66 34.49
C ASN A 213 -38.19 40.41 35.37
N SER A 214 -39.20 40.01 36.15
CA SER A 214 -39.09 38.80 36.96
C SER A 214 -39.02 37.56 36.07
N GLU A 215 -39.80 37.55 34.99
CA GLU A 215 -39.77 36.46 34.02
C GLU A 215 -38.53 36.49 33.13
N VAL A 216 -37.97 37.67 32.81
CA VAL A 216 -36.67 37.77 32.13
C VAL A 216 -35.56 37.13 32.98
N THR A 217 -35.58 37.36 34.30
CA THR A 217 -34.60 36.75 35.22
C THR A 217 -34.77 35.22 35.30
N ASN A 218 -36.01 34.74 35.36
CA ASN A 218 -36.29 33.30 35.34
C ASN A 218 -35.84 32.65 34.02
N ALA A 219 -36.15 33.28 32.88
CA ALA A 219 -35.74 32.81 31.56
C ALA A 219 -34.21 32.80 31.39
N HIS A 220 -33.50 33.78 31.97
CA HIS A 220 -32.04 33.78 32.00
C HIS A 220 -31.48 32.54 32.71
N THR A 221 -32.03 32.17 33.87
CA THR A 221 -31.65 30.94 34.59
C THR A 221 -31.97 29.68 33.77
N ASP A 222 -33.10 29.64 33.08
CA ASP A 222 -33.46 28.50 32.20
C ASP A 222 -32.46 28.37 31.03
N ILE A 223 -32.02 29.49 30.46
CA ILE A 223 -31.00 29.53 29.39
C ILE A 223 -29.64 29.04 29.91
N ASP A 224 -29.23 29.46 31.11
CA ASP A 224 -28.00 28.99 31.76
C ASP A 224 -28.03 27.47 31.94
N ASN A 225 -29.12 26.95 32.53
CA ASN A 225 -29.29 25.53 32.76
C ASN A 225 -29.32 24.72 31.45
N SER A 226 -29.93 25.27 30.40
CA SER A 226 -29.99 24.64 29.08
C SER A 226 -28.62 24.61 28.38
N PHE A 227 -27.82 25.67 28.55
CA PHE A 227 -26.45 25.68 28.04
C PHE A 227 -25.54 24.70 28.78
N ASP A 228 -25.61 24.67 30.10
CA ASP A 228 -24.83 23.72 30.90
C ASP A 228 -25.19 22.27 30.52
N HIS A 229 -26.46 22.02 30.20
CA HIS A 229 -26.93 20.74 29.67
C HIS A 229 -26.31 20.41 28.31
N LEU A 230 -26.32 21.34 27.34
CA LEU A 230 -25.67 21.15 26.03
C LEU A 230 -24.17 20.90 26.15
N VAL A 231 -23.49 21.60 27.06
CA VAL A 231 -22.05 21.40 27.34
C VAL A 231 -21.79 20.04 27.98
N LEU A 232 -22.69 19.57 28.85
CA LEU A 232 -22.61 18.24 29.45
C LEU A 232 -22.78 17.14 28.38
N GLU A 233 -23.78 17.26 27.51
CA GLU A 233 -24.00 16.34 26.40
C GLU A 233 -22.79 16.28 25.46
N ARG A 234 -22.19 17.43 25.16
CA ARG A 234 -20.94 17.53 24.41
C ARG A 234 -19.78 16.83 25.11
N THR A 235 -19.69 16.93 26.43
CA THR A 235 -18.65 16.26 27.23
C THR A 235 -18.77 14.74 27.15
N VAL A 236 -19.99 14.22 27.14
CA VAL A 236 -20.24 12.78 27.00
C VAL A 236 -19.81 12.27 25.63
N LEU A 237 -20.16 12.99 24.56
CA LEU A 237 -19.71 12.68 23.20
C LEU A 237 -18.19 12.76 23.05
N GLY A 238 -17.54 13.73 23.70
CA GLY A 238 -16.08 13.80 23.77
C GLY A 238 -15.45 12.59 24.44
N GLY A 239 -16.14 11.95 25.40
CA GLY A 239 -15.73 10.66 25.95
C GLY A 239 -15.79 9.53 24.93
N ALA A 240 -16.84 9.49 24.11
CA ALA A 240 -17.00 8.50 23.03
C ALA A 240 -15.94 8.68 21.92
N ASP A 241 -15.63 9.91 21.51
CA ASP A 241 -14.57 10.17 20.51
C ASP A 241 -13.19 9.77 21.05
N ARG A 242 -12.86 10.08 22.31
CA ARG A 242 -11.61 9.60 22.94
C ARG A 242 -11.53 8.07 23.00
N LYS A 243 -12.66 7.40 23.28
CA LYS A 243 -12.72 5.94 23.25
C LYS A 243 -12.44 5.44 21.83
N ALA A 244 -13.07 6.01 20.80
CA ALA A 244 -12.84 5.67 19.41
C ALA A 244 -11.35 5.88 19.00
N ASP A 245 -10.75 7.01 19.37
CA ASP A 245 -9.33 7.32 19.14
C ASP A 245 -8.39 6.24 19.72
N SER A 246 -8.61 5.87 20.98
CA SER A 246 -7.75 4.88 21.66
C SER A 246 -7.84 3.49 21.02
N PHE A 247 -9.00 3.13 20.47
CA PHE A 247 -9.19 1.86 19.76
C PHE A 247 -8.60 1.93 18.36
N GLU A 248 -8.74 3.05 17.66
CA GLU A 248 -8.13 3.28 16.35
C GLU A 248 -6.60 3.13 16.40
N GLU A 249 -5.95 3.77 17.37
CA GLU A 249 -4.51 3.69 17.57
C GLU A 249 -4.07 2.24 17.85
N ARG A 250 -4.77 1.54 18.76
CA ARG A 250 -4.48 0.15 19.07
C ARG A 250 -4.65 -0.77 17.86
N LEU A 251 -5.74 -0.62 17.10
CA LEU A 251 -6.03 -1.44 15.93
C LEU A 251 -5.06 -1.17 14.78
N ARG A 252 -4.61 0.07 14.58
CA ARG A 252 -3.56 0.37 13.59
C ARG A 252 -2.23 -0.28 13.94
N VAL A 253 -1.83 -0.25 15.22
CA VAL A 253 -0.63 -0.97 15.68
C VAL A 253 -0.79 -2.48 15.48
N GLN A 254 -1.98 -3.03 15.77
CA GLN A 254 -2.28 -4.44 15.53
C GLN A 254 -2.23 -4.79 14.03
N GLU A 255 -2.81 -3.97 13.15
CA GLU A 255 -2.77 -4.14 11.70
C GLU A 255 -1.34 -4.16 11.17
N GLN A 256 -0.49 -3.24 11.62
CA GLN A 256 0.93 -3.22 11.27
C GLN A 256 1.64 -4.51 11.73
N ASN A 257 1.39 -4.94 12.96
CA ASN A 257 1.98 -6.17 13.50
C ASN A 257 1.51 -7.42 12.74
N LEU A 258 0.25 -7.47 12.31
CA LEU A 258 -0.29 -8.55 11.48
C LEU A 258 0.35 -8.52 10.09
N ALA A 259 0.46 -7.35 9.46
CA ALA A 259 1.10 -7.17 8.16
C ALA A 259 2.57 -7.62 8.19
N SER A 260 3.33 -7.25 9.23
CA SER A 260 4.72 -7.71 9.39
C SER A 260 4.82 -9.23 9.58
N GLN A 261 3.89 -9.84 10.31
CA GLN A 261 3.86 -11.31 10.48
C GLN A 261 3.46 -12.04 9.19
N ILE A 262 2.53 -11.48 8.41
CA ILE A 262 2.15 -12.01 7.09
C ILE A 262 3.36 -11.93 6.16
N SER A 263 3.99 -10.77 6.05
CA SER A 263 5.18 -10.55 5.21
C SER A 263 6.31 -11.52 5.56
N PHE A 264 6.62 -11.68 6.85
CA PHE A 264 7.66 -12.62 7.30
C PHE A 264 7.41 -14.08 6.87
N LEU A 265 6.14 -14.49 6.75
CA LEU A 265 5.79 -15.87 6.42
C LEU A 265 5.53 -16.07 4.92
N GLU A 266 4.94 -15.09 4.25
CA GLU A 266 4.42 -15.20 2.89
C GLU A 266 5.36 -14.61 1.84
N ASP A 267 6.08 -13.52 2.15
CA ASP A 267 6.90 -12.81 1.17
C ASP A 267 8.20 -13.58 0.90
N ALA A 268 8.63 -13.55 -0.35
CA ALA A 268 9.91 -14.11 -0.75
C ALA A 268 11.02 -13.07 -0.69
N ASP A 269 12.22 -13.48 -0.29
CA ASP A 269 13.41 -12.65 -0.45
C ASP A 269 13.71 -12.55 -1.95
N ALA A 270 13.48 -11.37 -2.52
CA ALA A 270 13.70 -11.10 -3.93
C ALA A 270 15.14 -11.43 -4.35
N PHE A 271 16.14 -11.13 -3.52
CA PHE A 271 17.53 -11.42 -3.85
C PHE A 271 17.78 -12.93 -3.93
N GLU A 272 17.33 -13.68 -2.93
CA GLU A 272 17.45 -15.15 -2.93
C GLU A 272 16.72 -15.76 -4.13
N VAL A 273 15.47 -15.35 -4.39
CA VAL A 273 14.66 -15.87 -5.50
C VAL A 273 15.27 -15.56 -6.86
N TYR A 274 15.74 -14.33 -7.11
CA TYR A 274 16.37 -13.99 -8.39
C TYR A 274 17.72 -14.69 -8.57
N SER A 275 18.51 -14.82 -7.49
CA SER A 275 19.75 -15.59 -7.52
C SER A 275 19.49 -17.05 -7.89
N ASP A 276 18.52 -17.69 -7.23
CA ASP A 276 18.13 -19.07 -7.50
C ASP A 276 17.55 -19.23 -8.90
N LEU A 277 16.75 -18.27 -9.37
CA LEU A 277 16.18 -18.29 -10.71
C LEU A 277 17.28 -18.34 -11.78
N THR A 278 18.25 -17.42 -11.69
CA THR A 278 19.35 -17.37 -12.65
C THR A 278 20.23 -18.62 -12.59
N ALA A 279 20.48 -19.15 -11.38
CA ALA A 279 21.24 -20.39 -11.20
C ALA A 279 20.51 -21.61 -11.80
N GLN A 280 19.19 -21.68 -11.62
CA GLN A 280 18.36 -22.76 -12.18
C GLN A 280 18.23 -22.67 -13.71
N GLU A 281 18.12 -21.47 -14.28
CA GLU A 281 18.12 -21.26 -15.74
C GLU A 281 19.45 -21.71 -16.37
N ALA A 282 20.58 -21.28 -15.80
CA ALA A 282 21.91 -21.70 -16.24
C ALA A 282 22.09 -23.22 -16.09
N GLY A 283 21.64 -23.79 -14.97
CA GLY A 283 21.70 -25.22 -14.70
C GLY A 283 20.86 -26.06 -15.67
N LEU A 284 19.68 -25.58 -16.06
CA LEU A 284 18.83 -26.24 -17.05
C LEU A 284 19.48 -26.20 -18.44
N GLN A 285 20.02 -25.04 -18.86
CA GLN A 285 20.75 -24.93 -20.13
C GLN A 285 21.95 -25.88 -20.20
N ALA A 286 22.75 -25.95 -19.13
CA ALA A 286 23.87 -26.89 -19.03
C ALA A 286 23.39 -28.35 -19.10
N SER A 287 22.29 -28.68 -18.41
CA SER A 287 21.72 -30.04 -18.40
C SER A 287 21.17 -30.44 -19.77
N LEU A 288 20.60 -29.52 -20.54
CA LEU A 288 20.17 -29.74 -21.92
C LEU A 288 21.35 -30.03 -22.84
N GLN A 289 22.46 -29.29 -22.72
CA GLN A 289 23.68 -29.53 -23.50
C GLN A 289 24.30 -30.90 -23.21
N VAL A 290 24.33 -31.31 -21.93
CA VAL A 290 24.84 -32.63 -21.52
C VAL A 290 23.93 -33.76 -22.01
N ASN A 291 22.61 -33.62 -21.88
CA ASN A 291 21.65 -34.60 -22.40
C ASN A 291 21.71 -34.72 -23.93
N ALA A 292 21.88 -33.60 -24.64
CA ALA A 292 22.06 -33.62 -26.10
C ALA A 292 23.27 -34.45 -26.52
N ARG A 293 24.37 -34.44 -25.74
CA ARG A 293 25.55 -35.27 -25.98
C ARG A 293 25.34 -36.76 -25.64
N LEU A 294 24.50 -37.06 -24.66
CA LEU A 294 24.15 -38.45 -24.27
C LEU A 294 23.17 -39.12 -25.24
N ILE A 295 22.31 -38.34 -25.88
CA ILE A 295 21.32 -38.81 -26.87
C ILE A 295 21.96 -39.07 -28.23
N GLN A 296 23.12 -38.46 -28.54
CA GLN A 296 23.85 -38.78 -29.75
C GLN A 296 24.29 -40.25 -29.74
N PRO A 297 23.81 -41.11 -30.68
CA PRO A 297 24.38 -42.43 -30.83
C PRO A 297 25.83 -42.26 -31.29
N THR A 298 26.80 -42.69 -30.50
CA THR A 298 28.17 -42.80 -30.99
C THR A 298 28.19 -43.86 -32.08
N LEU A 299 28.16 -43.42 -33.34
CA LEU A 299 28.23 -44.26 -34.54
C LEU A 299 29.46 -45.20 -34.51
N LEU A 300 30.49 -44.83 -33.75
CA LEU A 300 31.66 -45.68 -33.49
C LEU A 300 31.32 -47.01 -32.78
N ASN A 301 30.26 -47.08 -31.97
CA ASN A 301 29.91 -48.30 -31.24
C ASN A 301 28.94 -49.22 -32.02
N TYR A 302 28.26 -48.68 -33.04
CA TYR A 302 27.51 -49.48 -34.01
C TYR A 302 28.45 -50.10 -35.05
N LEU A 303 29.47 -49.34 -35.49
CA LEU A 303 30.44 -49.81 -36.50
C LEU A 303 31.50 -50.79 -35.97
N TYR A 304 31.82 -50.79 -34.67
CA TYR A 304 32.84 -51.70 -34.12
C TYR A 304 32.36 -53.14 -33.86
N ARG A 305 31.06 -53.43 -33.96
CA ARG A 305 30.52 -54.78 -33.68
C ARG A 305 30.46 -55.69 -34.91
N SER A 306 30.67 -55.16 -36.12
CA SER A 306 30.58 -55.91 -37.37
C SER A 306 31.81 -55.74 -38.27
N ARG A 307 32.94 -56.35 -37.90
CA ARG A 307 33.87 -57.08 -38.81
C ARG A 307 35.20 -57.38 -38.14
N ARG A 308 35.40 -58.64 -37.77
CA ARG A 308 36.72 -59.29 -37.80
C ARG A 308 37.10 -59.50 -39.27
N GLN A 309 38.22 -58.92 -39.72
CA GLN A 309 39.32 -59.58 -40.44
C GLN A 309 40.27 -58.51 -41.03
N ARG A 310 41.58 -58.74 -40.83
CA ARG A 310 42.74 -57.88 -41.14
C ARG A 310 43.15 -57.96 -42.65
N PRO A 311 44.35 -57.46 -43.07
CA PRO A 311 44.76 -56.10 -43.47
C PRO A 311 45.28 -56.08 -44.94
N PRO A 312 45.91 -55.00 -45.48
CA PRO A 312 47.37 -54.83 -45.32
C PRO A 312 47.89 -53.37 -45.28
N ALA A 313 49.20 -53.28 -45.05
CA ALA A 313 50.15 -52.13 -45.11
C ALA A 313 50.02 -51.25 -46.38
N ASP A 314 50.55 -50.02 -46.48
CA ASP A 314 51.88 -49.54 -46.13
C ASP A 314 51.96 -47.99 -46.26
N ARG A 315 53.02 -47.41 -45.70
CA ARG A 315 53.63 -46.07 -45.94
C ARG A 315 53.14 -44.85 -45.14
N ALA A 316 53.96 -44.54 -44.13
CA ALA A 316 54.70 -43.28 -43.93
C ALA A 316 54.06 -41.99 -44.48
N THR A 317 53.84 -40.99 -43.62
CA THR A 317 54.84 -39.92 -43.35
C THR A 317 54.33 -38.89 -42.34
N SER A 318 55.22 -38.52 -41.41
CA SER A 318 55.45 -37.19 -40.83
C SER A 318 54.34 -36.40 -40.14
N ASN A 319 54.60 -36.13 -38.86
CA ASN A 319 54.22 -34.94 -38.10
C ASN A 319 54.08 -33.66 -38.94
N LEU A 320 53.00 -32.92 -38.73
CA LEU A 320 52.99 -31.45 -38.79
C LEU A 320 52.06 -30.91 -37.68
N GLN A 321 52.69 -30.53 -36.57
CA GLN A 321 52.22 -29.40 -35.78
C GLN A 321 52.60 -28.14 -36.56
N GLY A 322 51.63 -27.31 -36.91
CA GLY A 322 51.82 -26.02 -37.56
C GLY A 322 50.49 -25.50 -38.08
N ASN A 323 50.16 -24.23 -37.81
CA ASN A 323 49.06 -23.53 -38.46
C ASN A 323 49.37 -23.44 -39.95
N ASP A 324 48.91 -24.41 -40.73
CA ASP A 324 49.11 -24.41 -42.18
C ASP A 324 48.16 -23.40 -42.83
N MET A 325 48.74 -22.28 -43.26
CA MET A 325 48.05 -21.27 -44.06
C MET A 325 47.97 -21.74 -45.51
N LEU A 326 46.77 -22.11 -45.95
CA LEU A 326 46.51 -22.50 -47.33
C LEU A 326 46.37 -21.24 -48.21
N VAL A 327 47.37 -20.96 -49.04
CA VAL A 327 47.35 -19.82 -49.98
C VAL A 327 46.88 -20.29 -51.35
N LEU A 328 45.76 -19.71 -51.83
CA LEU A 328 45.18 -20.01 -53.14
C LEU A 328 44.97 -18.72 -53.94
N THR A 329 45.54 -18.64 -55.13
CA THR A 329 45.22 -17.56 -56.09
C THR A 329 43.91 -17.89 -56.81
N ARG A 330 42.98 -16.92 -56.81
CA ARG A 330 41.67 -17.00 -57.50
C ARG A 330 41.55 -15.86 -58.50
N ARG A 331 41.08 -16.16 -59.71
CA ARG A 331 40.73 -15.15 -60.72
C ARG A 331 39.33 -14.61 -60.46
N HIS A 332 38.99 -13.50 -61.10
CA HIS A 332 37.64 -12.93 -61.05
C HIS A 332 36.58 -13.99 -61.42
N GLY A 333 35.59 -14.18 -60.55
CA GLY A 333 34.52 -15.18 -60.69
C GLY A 333 34.80 -16.55 -60.07
N GLU A 334 36.03 -16.84 -59.62
CA GLU A 334 36.34 -18.10 -58.96
C GLU A 334 36.03 -18.07 -57.44
N SER A 335 35.64 -19.22 -56.88
CA SER A 335 35.25 -19.34 -55.47
C SER A 335 36.06 -20.41 -54.72
N VAL A 336 36.17 -20.22 -53.41
CA VAL A 336 36.75 -21.13 -52.41
C VAL A 336 35.64 -21.50 -51.42
N ARG A 337 35.53 -22.77 -51.06
CA ARG A 337 34.55 -23.25 -50.09
C ARG A 337 35.24 -23.63 -48.78
N ILE A 338 34.77 -23.10 -47.66
CA ILE A 338 35.27 -23.40 -46.32
C ILE A 338 34.17 -24.19 -45.59
N GLY A 339 34.42 -25.46 -45.31
CA GLY A 339 33.39 -26.36 -44.77
C GLY A 339 32.22 -26.60 -45.73
N PRO A 340 31.08 -27.11 -45.24
CA PRO A 340 29.89 -27.32 -46.07
C PRO A 340 29.17 -26.01 -46.43
N ASP A 341 29.21 -25.00 -45.56
CA ASP A 341 28.22 -23.92 -45.56
C ASP A 341 28.78 -22.52 -45.87
N VAL A 342 30.10 -22.34 -46.00
CA VAL A 342 30.71 -21.03 -46.31
C VAL A 342 31.33 -21.02 -47.70
N ARG A 343 30.93 -20.05 -48.54
CA ARG A 343 31.46 -19.84 -49.89
C ARG A 343 32.05 -18.44 -50.04
N VAL A 344 33.32 -18.37 -50.44
CA VAL A 344 34.06 -17.14 -50.66
C VAL A 344 34.31 -16.96 -52.15
N THR A 345 33.87 -15.86 -52.76
CA THR A 345 33.96 -15.61 -54.22
C THR A 345 34.71 -14.32 -54.51
N VAL A 346 35.63 -14.33 -55.48
CA VAL A 346 36.36 -13.11 -55.89
C VAL A 346 35.54 -12.33 -56.92
N VAL A 347 35.04 -11.15 -56.51
CA VAL A 347 34.14 -10.30 -57.31
C VAL A 347 34.90 -9.30 -58.17
N ALA A 348 36.11 -8.87 -57.81
CA ALA A 348 36.96 -8.04 -58.66
C ALA A 348 38.40 -8.02 -58.13
N SER A 349 39.37 -7.85 -59.01
CA SER A 349 40.77 -7.61 -58.63
C SER A 349 41.29 -6.43 -59.46
N THR A 350 41.53 -5.29 -58.82
CA THR A 350 42.00 -4.07 -59.49
C THR A 350 43.09 -3.42 -58.65
N GLY A 351 44.28 -3.24 -59.22
CA GLY A 351 45.33 -2.37 -58.68
C GLY A 351 45.73 -2.62 -57.21
N GLY A 352 45.83 -3.89 -56.78
CA GLY A 352 46.22 -4.25 -55.41
C GLY A 352 45.07 -4.39 -54.41
N GLN A 353 43.82 -4.17 -54.83
CA GLN A 353 42.62 -4.45 -54.02
C GLN A 353 41.83 -5.60 -54.62
N VAL A 354 41.42 -6.54 -53.77
CA VAL A 354 40.57 -7.68 -54.12
C VAL A 354 39.22 -7.50 -53.44
N ARG A 355 38.14 -7.49 -54.23
CA ARG A 355 36.77 -7.53 -53.70
C ARG A 355 36.34 -8.98 -53.53
N ILE A 356 35.98 -9.34 -52.31
CA ILE A 356 35.59 -10.69 -51.92
C ILE A 356 34.13 -10.66 -51.45
N ALA A 357 33.31 -11.58 -51.96
CA ALA A 357 31.97 -11.87 -51.44
C ALA A 357 32.04 -13.13 -50.57
N ILE A 358 31.46 -13.07 -49.39
CA ILE A 358 31.38 -14.20 -48.45
C ILE A 358 29.90 -14.52 -48.24
N ASP A 359 29.51 -15.74 -48.57
CA ASP A 359 28.18 -16.31 -48.35
C ASP A 359 28.30 -17.33 -47.22
N ALA A 360 27.67 -17.03 -46.08
CA ALA A 360 27.72 -17.85 -44.86
C ALA A 360 26.35 -17.79 -44.14
N PRO A 361 25.97 -18.83 -43.35
CA PRO A 361 24.74 -18.83 -42.57
C PRO A 361 24.72 -17.72 -41.50
N GLU A 362 23.53 -17.29 -41.09
CA GLU A 362 23.33 -16.18 -40.14
C GLU A 362 23.97 -16.41 -38.75
N GLU A 363 24.25 -17.66 -38.41
CA GLU A 363 24.89 -18.06 -37.15
C GLU A 363 26.39 -17.75 -37.12
N VAL A 364 27.02 -17.55 -38.29
CA VAL A 364 28.46 -17.31 -38.42
C VAL A 364 28.73 -15.82 -38.62
N GLY A 365 29.24 -15.17 -37.57
CA GLY A 365 29.62 -13.76 -37.64
C GLY A 365 30.81 -13.52 -38.57
N ILE A 366 30.63 -12.69 -39.59
CA ILE A 366 31.69 -12.28 -40.53
C ILE A 366 32.24 -10.93 -40.06
N PHE A 367 33.48 -10.93 -39.57
CA PHE A 367 34.14 -9.71 -39.12
C PHE A 367 35.40 -9.43 -39.95
N ARG A 368 35.77 -8.15 -40.03
CA ARG A 368 37.09 -7.76 -40.51
C ARG A 368 38.08 -7.90 -39.36
N GLU A 369 39.21 -8.55 -39.59
CA GLU A 369 40.21 -8.85 -38.55
C GLU A 369 40.62 -7.59 -37.78
N GLU A 370 40.90 -6.50 -38.50
CA GLU A 370 41.34 -5.23 -37.92
C GLU A 370 40.26 -4.53 -37.06
N ILE A 371 38.99 -4.87 -37.27
CA ILE A 371 37.87 -4.36 -36.46
C ILE A 371 37.63 -5.28 -35.26
N PHE A 372 37.76 -6.60 -35.45
CA PHE A 372 37.57 -7.59 -34.41
C PHE A 372 38.58 -7.41 -33.27
N GLU A 373 39.86 -7.20 -33.60
CA GLU A 373 40.92 -6.97 -32.61
C GLU A 373 40.70 -5.69 -31.79
N ARG A 374 40.22 -4.61 -32.43
CA ARG A 374 39.93 -3.33 -31.76
C ARG A 374 38.75 -3.41 -30.80
N VAL A 375 37.72 -4.18 -31.13
CA VAL A 375 36.56 -4.38 -30.26
C VAL A 375 36.94 -5.27 -29.07
N ALA A 376 37.75 -6.30 -29.31
CA ALA A 376 38.27 -7.17 -28.25
C ALA A 376 39.15 -6.39 -27.25
N SER A 377 40.06 -5.54 -27.72
CA SER A 377 40.90 -4.72 -26.83
C SER A 377 40.10 -3.68 -26.05
N ALA A 378 39.15 -3.00 -26.70
CA ALA A 378 38.27 -2.03 -26.04
C ALA A 378 37.39 -2.67 -24.94
N ASN A 379 36.91 -3.91 -25.16
CA ASN A 379 36.14 -4.65 -24.16
C ASN A 379 36.99 -5.07 -22.95
N VAL A 380 38.27 -5.41 -23.16
CA VAL A 380 39.21 -5.71 -22.08
C VAL A 380 39.55 -4.44 -21.27
N GLU A 381 39.70 -3.29 -21.92
CA GLU A 381 39.90 -2.00 -21.23
C GLU A 381 38.66 -1.58 -20.42
N ALA A 382 37.45 -1.75 -20.96
CA ALA A 382 36.20 -1.48 -20.26
C ALA A 382 35.98 -2.40 -19.04
N ALA A 383 36.41 -3.66 -19.12
CA ALA A 383 36.34 -4.61 -17.99
C ALA A 383 37.44 -4.39 -16.93
N GLY A 384 38.54 -3.69 -17.28
CA GLY A 384 39.69 -3.42 -16.41
C GLY A 384 39.50 -2.31 -15.37
N VAL A 385 38.41 -1.54 -15.43
CA VAL A 385 38.16 -0.37 -14.55
C VAL A 385 37.80 -0.75 -13.09
N SER A 386 37.69 -2.04 -12.76
CA SER A 386 37.29 -2.45 -11.41
C SER A 386 38.42 -2.44 -10.37
N LYS A 387 39.71 -2.48 -10.72
CA LYS A 387 40.77 -2.65 -9.70
C LYS A 387 41.25 -1.37 -9.02
N SER A 388 41.25 -0.22 -9.71
CA SER A 388 41.65 1.06 -9.13
C SER A 388 40.52 1.74 -8.34
N MET A 389 39.28 1.60 -8.79
CA MET A 389 38.11 2.11 -8.05
C MET A 389 37.89 1.34 -6.73
N LEU A 390 38.19 0.04 -6.70
CA LEU A 390 38.13 -0.78 -5.48
C LEU A 390 39.21 -0.41 -4.46
N SER A 391 40.42 -0.02 -4.89
CA SER A 391 41.46 0.45 -3.97
C SER A 391 41.14 1.83 -3.40
N ASP A 392 40.50 2.71 -4.18
CA ASP A 392 40.14 4.05 -3.75
C ASP A 392 38.97 4.02 -2.75
N LEU A 393 37.96 3.16 -2.97
CA LEU A 393 36.88 2.94 -1.99
C LEU A 393 37.39 2.31 -0.68
N ALA A 394 38.30 1.33 -0.75
CA ALA A 394 38.87 0.71 0.44
C ALA A 394 39.71 1.69 1.28
N GLN A 395 40.32 2.71 0.65
CA GLN A 395 41.03 3.78 1.38
C GLN A 395 40.08 4.79 2.02
N VAL A 396 38.92 5.06 1.42
CA VAL A 396 37.88 5.92 2.01
C VAL A 396 37.27 5.26 3.26
N GLU A 397 37.02 3.95 3.22
CA GLU A 397 36.47 3.21 4.37
C GLU A 397 37.45 3.12 5.56
N LYS A 398 38.76 2.97 5.29
CA LYS A 398 39.82 3.03 6.32
C LYS A 398 39.95 4.42 6.96
N ARG A 399 39.65 5.50 6.24
CA ARG A 399 39.63 6.87 6.80
C ARG A 399 38.38 7.12 7.63
N ALA A 400 37.25 6.53 7.26
CA ALA A 400 36.00 6.63 8.03
C ALA A 400 36.07 5.86 9.37
N THR A 401 36.73 4.70 9.40
CA THR A 401 36.88 3.89 10.64
C THR A 401 37.98 4.39 11.59
N ALA A 402 38.98 5.13 11.11
CA ALA A 402 39.98 5.78 11.96
C ALA A 402 39.45 7.06 12.66
N GLY A 403 38.38 7.67 12.13
CA GLY A 403 37.76 8.89 12.69
C GLY A 403 36.82 8.65 13.87
N SER A 404 36.31 7.43 14.07
CA SER A 404 35.34 7.11 15.13
C SER A 404 35.94 6.49 16.39
N GLY A 405 37.25 6.17 16.41
CA GLY A 405 37.95 5.61 17.58
C GLY A 405 38.45 6.62 18.61
N GLY A 406 38.32 7.94 18.35
CA GLY A 406 38.91 9.01 19.16
C GLY A 406 38.06 9.53 20.33
N MET A 407 36.80 9.09 20.50
CA MET A 407 35.89 9.64 21.53
C MET A 407 35.72 8.76 22.79
N ALA A 408 36.31 7.57 22.87
CA ALA A 408 36.06 6.63 23.97
C ALA A 408 37.11 6.61 25.11
N GLN A 409 38.06 7.56 25.17
CA GLN A 409 39.17 7.50 26.14
C GLN A 409 39.32 8.70 27.09
N ALA A 410 38.27 9.49 27.31
CA ALA A 410 38.31 10.68 28.19
C ALA A 410 37.41 10.62 29.44
N VAL A 411 36.83 9.47 29.80
CA VAL A 411 36.02 9.32 31.02
C VAL A 411 36.54 8.14 31.84
N GLY A 412 37.52 8.40 32.72
CA GLY A 412 38.01 7.38 33.63
C GLY A 412 39.40 7.60 34.22
N ARG A 413 39.69 8.78 34.77
CA ARG A 413 40.72 8.96 35.82
C ARG A 413 40.74 10.39 36.36
N ASN A 414 40.03 10.62 37.47
CA ASN A 414 40.55 11.29 38.66
C ASN A 414 39.44 11.40 39.70
N GLU A 415 39.27 10.33 40.47
CA GLU A 415 38.98 10.47 41.89
C GLU A 415 40.33 10.49 42.61
N ARG A 416 40.70 11.67 43.09
CA ARG A 416 41.39 11.92 44.36
C ARG A 416 41.31 13.40 44.69
#